data_AF-A0A2A2TN60-F1
#
_entry.id   AF-A0A2A2TN60-F1
#
_cell.length_a   1.000
_cell.length_b   1.000
_cell.length_c   1.000
_cell.angle_alpha   90.00
_cell.angle_beta   90.00
_cell.angle_gamma   90.00
#
_symmetry.space_group_name_H-M   'P 1'
#
loop_
_entity.id
_entity.type
_entity.pdbx_description
1 polymer ?
#
loop_
_entity_poly.entity_id
_entity_poly.type
_entity_poly.pdbx_seq_one_letter_code
_entity_poly.pdbx_strand_id
1 'polypeptide(L)'
;MRKTKLPLVTDVDYLGIMIGSDAWLNWLEQTTSFRYEPRQQGKSLLYEITVRQRGKYWYAYRKVNNRLRQFYLAKSENLDWERLQLAVDFLSQSEADFYRNRETVRQKVCTTESTPEQLRSRIVELEAKCRKLETENFKLKSGM
;
A
#
# COMPACT_ATOMS: atom_id res chain seq x y z
N MET A 1 -32.73 -3.94 2.09
CA MET A 1 -31.50 -3.39 1.47
C MET A 1 -30.93 -4.42 0.51
N ARG A 2 -30.86 -4.09 -0.79
CA ARG A 2 -30.34 -5.01 -1.81
C ARG A 2 -28.87 -5.30 -1.49
N LYS A 3 -28.53 -6.54 -1.13
CA LYS A 3 -27.13 -6.98 -1.06
C LYS A 3 -26.63 -7.02 -2.50
N THR A 4 -26.15 -5.89 -3.02
CA THR A 4 -25.37 -5.90 -4.26
C THR A 4 -24.16 -6.78 -4.00
N LYS A 5 -24.10 -7.89 -4.73
CA LYS A 5 -22.98 -8.82 -4.67
C LYS A 5 -21.75 -8.05 -5.12
N LEU A 6 -20.84 -7.75 -4.19
CA LEU A 6 -19.59 -7.08 -4.52
C LEU A 6 -18.79 -7.96 -5.50
N PRO A 7 -18.10 -7.36 -6.46
CA PRO A 7 -17.22 -8.12 -7.33
C PRO A 7 -16.12 -8.79 -6.50
N LEU A 8 -15.93 -10.09 -6.71
CA LEU A 8 -14.89 -10.88 -6.06
C LEU A 8 -13.64 -10.88 -6.95
N VAL A 9 -12.51 -10.52 -6.35
CA VAL A 9 -11.18 -10.52 -6.96
C VAL A 9 -10.34 -11.56 -6.22
N THR A 10 -9.69 -12.44 -6.98
CA THR A 10 -8.76 -13.45 -6.48
C THR A 10 -7.38 -13.25 -7.08
N ASP A 11 -6.35 -13.76 -6.40
CA ASP A 11 -4.93 -13.65 -6.80
C ASP A 11 -4.68 -14.18 -8.23
N VAL A 12 -5.45 -15.18 -8.66
CA VAL A 12 -5.58 -15.59 -10.05
C VAL A 12 -7.01 -16.10 -10.30
N ASP A 13 -7.66 -15.50 -11.29
CA ASP A 13 -8.86 -15.93 -12.02
C ASP A 13 -10.16 -16.25 -11.25
N TYR A 14 -11.04 -15.26 -11.20
CA TYR A 14 -12.49 -15.47 -11.45
C TYR A 14 -13.12 -14.38 -12.36
N LEU A 15 -12.35 -13.34 -12.72
CA LEU A 15 -12.73 -12.26 -13.65
C LEU A 15 -11.74 -12.09 -14.83
N GLY A 16 -10.62 -12.84 -14.88
CA GLY A 16 -9.60 -12.68 -15.93
C GLY A 16 -8.70 -11.45 -15.81
N ILE A 17 -8.79 -10.67 -14.72
CA ILE A 17 -8.03 -9.42 -14.57
C ILE A 17 -6.80 -9.67 -13.70
N MET A 18 -5.61 -9.60 -14.31
CA MET A 18 -4.32 -9.69 -13.61
C MET A 18 -4.12 -8.46 -12.72
N ILE A 19 -3.93 -8.67 -11.41
CA ILE A 19 -3.70 -7.58 -10.45
C ILE A 19 -2.40 -6.85 -10.81
N GLY A 20 -2.46 -5.52 -10.85
CA GLY A 20 -1.34 -4.66 -11.26
C GLY A 20 -1.22 -4.44 -12.77
N SER A 21 -2.07 -5.06 -13.60
CA SER A 21 -2.14 -4.76 -15.04
C SER A 21 -2.92 -3.48 -15.35
N ASP A 22 -2.83 -3.00 -16.59
CA ASP A 22 -3.66 -1.87 -17.05
C ASP A 22 -5.16 -2.20 -17.01
N ALA A 23 -5.53 -3.46 -17.26
CA ALA A 23 -6.92 -3.91 -17.13
C ALA A 23 -7.41 -3.81 -15.67
N TRP A 24 -6.52 -4.07 -14.71
CA TRP A 24 -6.79 -3.87 -13.29
C TRP A 24 -6.96 -2.40 -12.94
N LEU A 25 -6.07 -1.53 -13.42
CA LEU A 25 -6.18 -0.09 -13.19
C LEU A 25 -7.49 0.48 -13.76
N ASN A 26 -7.81 0.15 -15.02
CA ASN A 26 -9.05 0.56 -15.68
C ASN A 26 -10.30 0.09 -14.91
N TRP A 27 -10.24 -1.13 -14.38
CA TRP A 27 -11.32 -1.65 -13.56
C TRP A 27 -11.43 -0.94 -12.21
N LEU A 28 -10.30 -0.60 -11.57
CA LEU A 28 -10.27 0.18 -10.33
C LEU A 28 -10.85 1.59 -10.51
N GLU A 29 -10.72 2.20 -11.68
CA GLU A 29 -11.33 3.52 -11.96
C GLU A 29 -12.86 3.46 -12.06
N GLN A 30 -13.40 2.31 -12.49
CA GLN A 30 -14.84 2.11 -12.67
C GLN A 30 -15.54 1.57 -11.43
N THR A 31 -14.79 0.99 -10.49
CA THR A 31 -15.33 0.43 -9.25
C THR A 31 -15.00 1.29 -8.04
N THR A 32 -15.90 1.27 -7.06
CA THR A 32 -15.69 1.97 -5.78
C THR A 32 -15.50 1.00 -4.61
N SER A 33 -15.77 -0.29 -4.83
CA SER A 33 -15.57 -1.32 -3.82
C SER A 33 -15.55 -2.73 -4.41
N PHE A 34 -14.77 -3.61 -3.80
CA PHE A 34 -14.67 -5.01 -4.19
C PHE A 34 -14.29 -5.88 -3.00
N ARG A 35 -14.36 -7.19 -3.19
CA ARG A 35 -13.94 -8.19 -2.22
C ARG A 35 -12.67 -8.85 -2.72
N TYR A 36 -11.66 -8.98 -1.87
CA TYR A 36 -10.43 -9.70 -2.17
C TYR A 36 -10.35 -10.97 -1.34
N GLU A 37 -10.12 -12.10 -2.01
CA GLU A 37 -9.90 -13.41 -1.40
C GLU A 37 -8.59 -14.01 -1.94
N PRO A 38 -7.58 -14.22 -1.09
CA PRO A 38 -6.31 -14.80 -1.53
C PRO A 38 -6.46 -16.31 -1.77
N ARG A 39 -5.90 -16.80 -2.87
CA ARG A 39 -5.90 -18.23 -3.22
C ARG A 39 -4.79 -18.99 -2.46
N GLN A 40 -4.80 -18.98 -1.13
CA GLN A 40 -3.98 -19.94 -0.37
C GLN A 40 -4.80 -21.20 -0.11
N GLN A 41 -4.31 -22.35 -0.58
CA GLN A 41 -4.92 -23.66 -0.34
C GLN A 41 -5.20 -23.84 1.16
N GLY A 42 -6.48 -24.03 1.52
CA GLY A 42 -6.92 -24.31 2.91
C GLY A 42 -7.37 -23.10 3.75
N LYS A 43 -7.38 -21.88 3.22
CA LYS A 43 -7.67 -20.64 3.99
C LYS A 43 -8.88 -19.83 3.48
N SER A 44 -9.89 -20.48 2.93
CA SER A 44 -10.87 -19.83 2.02
C SER A 44 -11.88 -18.84 2.64
N LEU A 45 -11.99 -18.66 3.96
CA LEU A 45 -12.97 -17.71 4.53
C LEU A 45 -12.42 -16.81 5.64
N LEU A 46 -11.30 -17.18 6.23
CA LEU A 46 -10.67 -16.43 7.32
C LEU A 46 -9.82 -15.25 6.83
N TYR A 47 -9.70 -15.04 5.53
CA TYR A 47 -8.78 -14.06 4.94
C TYR A 47 -9.45 -13.12 3.95
N GLU A 48 -10.79 -13.19 3.81
CA GLU A 48 -11.55 -12.27 2.98
C GLU A 48 -11.48 -10.84 3.55
N ILE A 49 -11.18 -9.88 2.68
CA ILE A 49 -11.24 -8.45 2.99
C ILE A 49 -12.18 -7.73 2.03
N THR A 50 -12.88 -6.72 2.53
CA THR A 50 -13.66 -5.78 1.72
C THR A 50 -12.80 -4.56 1.43
N VAL A 51 -12.54 -4.27 0.17
CA VAL A 51 -11.78 -3.12 -0.28
C VAL A 51 -12.72 -2.04 -0.76
N ARG A 52 -12.51 -0.79 -0.32
CA ARG A 52 -13.34 0.36 -0.72
C ARG A 52 -12.49 1.59 -1.01
N GLN A 53 -12.94 2.35 -1.99
CA GLN A 53 -12.37 3.63 -2.34
C GLN A 53 -12.91 4.72 -1.41
N ARG A 54 -12.03 5.61 -0.96
CA ARG A 54 -12.32 6.82 -0.19
C ARG A 54 -11.53 7.97 -0.79
N GLY A 55 -12.14 8.69 -1.72
CA GLY A 55 -11.44 9.70 -2.52
C GLY A 55 -10.43 9.05 -3.46
N LYS A 56 -9.17 9.48 -3.42
CA LYS A 56 -8.10 8.91 -4.25
C LYS A 56 -7.46 7.65 -3.66
N TYR A 57 -7.93 7.20 -2.51
CA TYR A 57 -7.28 6.16 -1.70
C TYR A 57 -8.16 4.94 -1.50
N TRP A 58 -7.54 3.78 -1.43
CA TRP A 58 -8.17 2.50 -1.16
C TRP A 58 -7.88 2.06 0.26
N TYR A 59 -8.91 1.51 0.90
CA TYR A 59 -8.83 0.94 2.23
C TYR A 59 -9.40 -0.47 2.22
N ALA A 60 -8.71 -1.38 2.88
CA ALA A 60 -9.21 -2.70 3.19
C ALA A 60 -9.92 -2.69 4.54
N TYR A 61 -11.00 -3.45 4.64
CA TYR A 61 -11.83 -3.58 5.83
C TYR A 61 -12.08 -5.05 6.12
N ARG A 62 -12.04 -5.42 7.40
CA ARG A 62 -12.42 -6.75 7.87
C ARG A 62 -13.09 -6.67 9.22
N LYS A 63 -14.17 -7.43 9.42
CA LYS A 63 -14.82 -7.56 10.72
C LYS A 63 -14.29 -8.80 11.43
N VAL A 64 -13.68 -8.62 12.60
CA VAL A 64 -13.13 -9.70 13.44
C VAL A 64 -13.64 -9.51 14.86
N ASN A 65 -14.25 -10.54 15.47
CA ASN A 65 -14.81 -10.49 16.83
C ASN A 65 -15.68 -9.25 17.09
N ASN A 66 -16.59 -8.96 16.16
CA ASN A 66 -17.49 -7.80 16.17
C ASN A 66 -16.83 -6.41 16.04
N ARG A 67 -15.50 -6.33 15.88
CA ARG A 67 -14.77 -5.08 15.65
C ARG A 67 -14.41 -4.90 14.18
N LEU A 68 -14.62 -3.69 13.66
CA LEU A 68 -14.22 -3.33 12.30
C LEU A 68 -12.75 -2.88 12.31
N ARG A 69 -11.92 -3.61 11.57
CA ARG A 69 -10.51 -3.28 11.34
C ARG A 69 -10.36 -2.69 9.95
N GLN A 70 -9.42 -1.76 9.80
CA GLN A 70 -9.12 -1.12 8.52
C GLN A 70 -7.62 -1.06 8.27
N PHE A 71 -7.23 -1.11 7.01
CA PHE A 71 -5.85 -0.98 6.54
C PHE A 71 -5.82 -0.06 5.32
N TYR A 72 -4.92 0.91 5.31
CA TYR A 72 -4.70 1.76 4.15
C TYR A 72 -3.92 0.96 3.11
N LEU A 73 -4.48 0.81 1.91
CA LEU A 73 -3.83 0.08 0.83
C LEU A 73 -2.91 1.02 0.07
N ALA A 74 -3.50 1.89 -0.75
CA ALA A 74 -2.79 2.68 -1.75
C ALA A 74 -3.71 3.66 -2.46
N LYS A 75 -3.16 4.48 -3.36
CA LYS A 75 -3.91 5.02 -4.51
C LYS A 75 -4.06 3.93 -5.59
N SER A 76 -5.01 4.10 -6.51
CA SER A 76 -5.26 3.10 -7.58
C SER A 76 -3.99 2.73 -8.36
N GLU A 77 -3.17 3.71 -8.72
CA GLU A 77 -1.91 3.54 -9.47
C GLU A 77 -0.85 2.69 -8.74
N ASN A 78 -0.96 2.53 -7.42
CA ASN A 78 -0.04 1.76 -6.61
C ASN A 78 -0.74 0.61 -5.88
N LEU A 79 -1.93 0.20 -6.31
CA LEU A 79 -2.66 -0.90 -5.70
C LEU A 79 -2.30 -2.21 -6.40
N ASP A 80 -1.35 -2.94 -5.82
CA ASP A 80 -0.84 -4.21 -6.31
C ASP A 80 -1.23 -5.41 -5.42
N TRP A 81 -0.80 -6.59 -5.83
CA TRP A 81 -1.06 -7.84 -5.13
C TRP A 81 -0.36 -7.87 -3.76
N GLU A 82 0.86 -7.34 -3.66
CA GLU A 82 1.65 -7.31 -2.42
C GLU A 82 0.90 -6.55 -1.33
N ARG A 83 0.32 -5.39 -1.66
CA ARG A 83 -0.44 -4.59 -0.70
C ARG A 83 -1.74 -5.24 -0.28
N LEU A 84 -2.42 -5.92 -1.20
CA LEU A 84 -3.62 -6.69 -0.88
C LEU A 84 -3.29 -7.85 0.07
N GLN A 85 -2.19 -8.57 -0.20
CA GLN A 85 -1.72 -9.65 0.65
C GLN A 85 -1.30 -9.15 2.04
N LEU A 86 -0.54 -8.06 2.10
CA LEU A 86 -0.17 -7.41 3.37
C LEU A 86 -1.40 -6.99 4.17
N ALA A 87 -2.44 -6.45 3.51
CA ALA A 87 -3.67 -6.05 4.17
C ALA A 87 -4.43 -7.25 4.73
N VAL A 88 -4.50 -8.35 3.99
CA VAL A 88 -5.07 -9.61 4.46
C VAL A 88 -4.35 -10.07 5.72
N ASP A 89 -3.02 -10.17 5.66
CA ASP A 89 -2.22 -10.69 6.76
C ASP A 89 -2.36 -9.80 8.00
N PHE A 90 -2.29 -8.48 7.84
CA PHE A 90 -2.45 -7.51 8.91
C PHE A 90 -3.84 -7.56 9.55
N LEU A 91 -4.90 -7.57 8.74
CA LEU A 91 -6.27 -7.57 9.24
C LEU A 91 -6.65 -8.90 9.89
N SER A 92 -5.91 -9.97 9.61
CA SER A 92 -6.19 -11.33 10.07
C SER A 92 -5.43 -11.76 11.33
N GLN A 93 -4.59 -10.88 11.85
CA GLN A 93 -3.88 -11.12 13.10
C GLN A 93 -4.83 -11.29 14.30
N SER A 94 -4.32 -11.81 15.41
CA SER A 94 -5.05 -11.82 16.67
C SER A 94 -5.38 -10.40 17.12
N GLU A 95 -6.32 -10.24 18.05
CA GLU A 95 -6.65 -8.91 18.58
C GLU A 95 -5.47 -8.24 19.28
N ALA A 96 -4.72 -9.00 20.09
CA ALA A 96 -3.52 -8.50 20.76
C ALA A 96 -2.45 -8.03 19.75
N ASP A 97 -2.20 -8.82 18.71
CA ASP A 97 -1.19 -8.49 17.69
C ASP A 97 -1.62 -7.31 16.82
N PHE A 98 -2.92 -7.21 16.49
CA PHE A 98 -3.44 -6.10 15.70
C PHE A 98 -3.28 -4.75 16.41
N TYR A 99 -3.62 -4.68 17.71
CA TYR A 99 -3.45 -3.45 18.47
C TYR A 99 -1.97 -3.13 18.73
N ARG A 100 -1.15 -4.14 19.04
CA ARG A 100 0.31 -3.99 19.17
C ARG A 100 0.91 -3.43 17.90
N ASN A 101 0.66 -4.04 16.74
CA ASN A 101 1.24 -3.60 15.47
C ASN A 101 0.70 -2.23 15.02
N ARG A 102 -0.56 -1.91 15.30
CA ARG A 102 -1.10 -0.56 15.05
C ARG A 102 -0.39 0.49 15.92
N GLU A 103 -0.11 0.17 17.18
CA GLU A 103 0.64 1.04 18.08
C GLU A 103 2.10 1.15 17.66
N THR A 104 2.74 0.05 17.25
CA THR A 104 4.10 0.06 16.70
C THR A 104 4.20 0.84 15.39
N VAL A 105 3.19 0.81 14.51
CA VAL A 105 3.16 1.67 13.30
C VAL A 105 2.95 3.14 13.68
N ARG A 106 2.07 3.43 14.65
CA ARG A 106 1.90 4.80 15.19
C ARG A 106 3.17 5.32 15.86
N GLN A 107 3.87 4.48 16.61
CA GLN A 107 5.13 4.80 17.26
C GLN A 107 6.28 4.84 16.26
N LYS A 108 6.36 3.95 15.27
CA LYS A 108 7.34 4.04 14.15
C LYS A 108 7.14 5.31 13.33
N VAL A 109 5.92 5.80 13.10
CA VAL A 109 5.73 7.15 12.50
C VAL A 109 6.32 8.26 13.39
N CYS A 110 6.48 8.01 14.68
CA CYS A 110 7.20 8.87 15.63
C CYS A 110 8.70 8.51 15.78
N THR A 111 9.18 7.36 15.30
CA THR A 111 10.56 6.86 15.55
C THR A 111 11.33 6.23 14.37
N THR A 112 10.81 6.23 13.14
CA THR A 112 11.63 6.01 11.92
C THR A 112 12.01 7.38 11.36
N GLU A 113 13.10 7.93 11.86
CA GLU A 113 14.42 7.95 11.20
C GLU A 113 14.51 8.99 10.08
N SER A 114 14.37 10.25 10.47
CA SER A 114 15.37 11.29 10.26
C SER A 114 14.74 12.55 10.83
N THR A 115 15.29 13.10 11.92
CA THR A 115 14.82 14.39 12.45
C THR A 115 14.78 15.40 11.29
N PRO A 116 13.84 16.37 11.24
CA PRO A 116 13.85 17.40 10.20
C PRO A 116 15.25 18.01 9.99
N GLU A 117 16.07 18.07 11.03
CA GLU A 117 17.46 18.49 11.05
C GLU A 117 18.41 17.54 10.29
N GLN A 118 18.22 16.22 10.42
CA GLN A 118 19.01 15.21 9.73
C GLN A 118 18.68 15.18 8.23
N LEU A 119 17.40 15.30 7.85
CA LEU A 119 16.99 15.46 6.44
C LEU A 119 17.51 16.76 5.84
N ARG A 120 17.41 17.88 6.58
CA ARG A 120 17.99 19.17 6.16
C ARG A 120 19.50 19.07 5.97
N SER A 121 20.21 18.44 6.90
CA SER A 121 21.66 18.21 6.80
C SER A 121 22.01 17.38 5.57
N ARG A 122 21.22 16.34 5.27
CA ARG A 122 21.43 15.50 4.10
C ARG A 122 21.15 16.23 2.78
N ILE A 123 20.14 17.10 2.74
CA ILE A 123 19.85 17.95 1.56
C ILE A 123 21.04 18.87 1.28
N VAL A 124 21.54 19.58 2.29
CA VAL A 124 22.69 20.49 2.14
C VAL A 124 23.94 19.74 1.67
N GLU A 125 24.19 18.55 2.21
CA GLU A 125 25.34 17.72 1.81
C GLU A 125 25.23 17.26 0.34
N LEU A 126 24.03 16.89 -0.11
CA LEU A 126 23.78 16.48 -1.49
C LEU A 126 23.90 17.66 -2.46
N GLU A 127 23.40 18.83 -2.10
CA GLU A 127 23.53 20.06 -2.91
C GLU A 127 25.01 20.45 -3.12
N ALA A 128 25.82 20.36 -2.06
CA ALA A 128 27.26 20.63 -2.14
C ALA A 128 27.98 19.63 -3.06
N LYS A 129 27.58 18.35 -3.00
CA LYS A 129 28.12 17.29 -3.88
C LYS A 129 27.75 17.52 -5.34
N CYS A 130 26.50 17.87 -5.64
CA CYS A 130 26.08 18.20 -7.00
C CYS A 130 26.87 19.39 -7.57
N ARG A 131 27.01 20.47 -6.80
CA ARG A 131 27.79 21.65 -7.23
C ARG A 131 29.24 21.30 -7.53
N LYS A 132 29.87 20.44 -6.71
CA LYS A 132 31.25 19.98 -6.95
C LYS A 132 31.36 19.20 -8.27
N LEU A 133 30.45 18.26 -8.51
CA LEU A 133 30.39 17.47 -9.75
C LEU A 133 30.13 18.34 -10.99
N GLU A 134 29.33 19.39 -10.86
CA GLU A 134 29.09 20.35 -11.95
C GLU A 134 30.36 21.14 -12.29
N THR A 135 31.11 21.61 -11.30
CA THR A 135 32.37 22.31 -11.55
C THR A 135 33.45 21.40 -12.15
N GLU A 136 33.45 20.13 -11.76
CA GLU A 136 34.37 19.12 -12.30
C GLU A 136 34.00 18.77 -13.75
N ASN A 137 32.71 18.58 -14.04
CA ASN A 137 32.22 18.42 -15.41
C ASN A 137 32.50 19.65 -16.28
N PHE A 138 32.38 20.86 -15.73
CA PHE A 138 32.71 22.09 -16.45
C PHE A 138 34.20 22.18 -16.79
N LYS A 139 35.09 21.85 -15.85
CA LYS A 139 36.55 21.78 -16.09
C LYS A 139 36.92 20.74 -17.15
N LEU A 140 36.25 19.59 -17.14
CA LEU A 140 36.45 18.54 -18.15
C LEU A 140 35.91 18.94 -19.53
N LYS A 141 34.82 19.72 -19.58
CA LYS A 141 34.22 20.21 -20.85
C LYS A 141 34.91 21.44 -21.44
N SER A 142 35.57 22.27 -20.63
CA SER A 142 36.35 23.43 -21.09
C SER A 142 37.84 23.13 -21.29
N GLY A 143 38.25 21.87 -21.11
CA GLY A 143 39.61 21.36 -21.32
C GLY A 143 39.82 20.67 -22.68
N MET A 144 39.02 21.00 -23.69
CA MET A 144 39.30 20.76 -25.13
C MET A 144 39.10 22.07 -25.90
#